data_AF-A0A1J5G7M1-F1
#
_entry.id   AF-A0A1J5G7M1-F1
#
_cell.length_a   1.000
_cell.length_b   1.000
_cell.length_c   1.000
_cell.angle_alpha   90.00
_cell.angle_beta   90.00
_cell.angle_gamma   90.00
#
_symmetry.space_group_name_H-M   'P 1'
#
loop_
_entity.id
_entity.type
_entity.pdbx_description
1 polymer ?
#
loop_
_entity_poly.entity_id
_entity_poly.type
_entity_poly.pdbx_seq_one_letter_code
_entity_poly.pdbx_strand_id
1 'polypeptide(L)'
;MDQLISDLLNLSRLSRTEMNLVDIDMKKMVNAVFDETASEKEKKSFSFIVSDIPNAFVDTVLIKQVWSNLINNGLKYSSKSKIKKIEIGYLEDELESIYFIKDYGAGFDPKYKNKLFTAFQRLHKVEEFEGTGVGLAIVQRIIHRHNGRVWADGELNNGAKFYFSLPKNASGNFTTPADVI
;
A
#
# COMPACT_ATOMS: atom_id res chain seq x y z
N MET A 1 22.07 -3.09 8.08
CA MET A 1 22.43 -1.82 7.41
C MET A 1 22.09 -1.90 5.92
N ASP A 2 22.26 -3.06 5.30
CA ASP A 2 21.97 -3.33 3.87
C ASP A 2 20.53 -3.02 3.43
N GLN A 3 19.53 -3.30 4.28
CA GLN A 3 18.13 -3.02 3.94
C GLN A 3 17.85 -1.52 3.73
N LEU A 4 18.49 -0.64 4.51
CA LEU A 4 18.30 0.81 4.39
C LEU A 4 18.93 1.35 3.11
N ILE A 5 20.10 0.82 2.72
CA ILE A 5 20.75 1.15 1.45
C ILE A 5 19.89 0.65 0.28
N SER A 6 19.37 -0.57 0.36
CA SER A 6 18.46 -1.14 -0.64
C SER A 6 17.20 -0.29 -0.80
N ASP A 7 16.57 0.12 0.32
CA ASP A 7 15.37 0.95 0.32
C ASP A 7 15.63 2.34 -0.30
N LEU A 8 16.79 2.94 -0.04
CA LEU A 8 17.21 4.21 -0.65
C LEU A 8 17.42 4.07 -2.17
N LEU A 9 18.10 3.00 -2.59
CA LEU A 9 18.31 2.70 -4.01
C LEU A 9 17.00 2.44 -4.73
N ASN A 10 16.07 1.73 -4.09
CA ASN A 10 14.72 1.50 -4.60
C ASN A 10 13.97 2.82 -4.80
N LEU A 11 13.97 3.70 -3.80
CA LEU A 11 13.40 5.04 -3.94
C LEU A 11 14.01 5.80 -5.13
N SER A 12 15.34 5.81 -5.26
CA SER A 12 16.02 6.48 -6.38
C SER A 12 15.60 5.92 -7.75
N ARG A 13 15.54 4.59 -7.88
CA ARG A 13 15.14 3.90 -9.13
C ARG A 13 13.68 4.14 -9.50
N LEU A 14 12.79 4.14 -8.50
CA LEU A 14 11.34 4.31 -8.69
C LEU A 14 10.94 5.60 -9.42
N SER A 15 11.79 6.62 -9.50
CA SER A 15 11.50 7.83 -10.28
C SER A 15 11.92 7.79 -11.74
N ARG A 16 12.76 6.83 -12.15
CA ARG A 16 13.41 6.84 -13.46
C ARG A 16 12.90 5.75 -14.40
N THR A 17 12.22 4.74 -13.87
CA THR A 17 11.71 3.61 -14.66
C THR A 17 10.39 3.99 -15.34
N GLU A 18 10.27 3.78 -16.66
CA GLU A 18 8.99 3.90 -17.36
C GLU A 18 7.94 2.95 -16.76
N MET A 19 6.67 3.36 -16.74
CA MET A 19 5.57 2.51 -16.26
C MET A 19 4.94 1.77 -17.41
N ASN A 20 4.68 0.48 -17.23
CA ASN A 20 3.90 -0.31 -18.17
C ASN A 20 2.51 -0.57 -17.59
N LEU A 21 1.54 0.27 -17.95
CA LEU A 21 0.19 0.20 -17.42
C LEU A 21 -0.61 -0.88 -18.14
N VAL A 22 -1.21 -1.78 -17.36
CA VAL A 22 -2.08 -2.86 -17.86
C VAL A 22 -3.28 -3.03 -16.92
N ASP A 23 -4.38 -3.59 -17.42
CA ASP A 23 -5.53 -3.90 -16.57
C ASP A 23 -5.24 -5.11 -15.68
N ILE A 24 -5.37 -4.93 -14.36
CA ILE A 24 -5.00 -5.92 -13.35
C ILE A 24 -6.18 -6.28 -12.47
N ASP A 25 -6.38 -7.60 -12.32
CA ASP A 25 -7.26 -8.19 -11.31
C ASP A 25 -6.65 -7.98 -9.91
N MET A 26 -7.09 -6.90 -9.26
CA MET A 26 -6.60 -6.49 -7.95
C MET A 26 -6.84 -7.54 -6.88
N LYS A 27 -7.98 -8.25 -6.95
CA LYS A 27 -8.33 -9.28 -5.97
C LYS A 27 -7.37 -10.45 -6.07
N LYS A 28 -7.07 -10.96 -7.28
CA LYS A 28 -6.08 -12.03 -7.46
C LYS A 28 -4.70 -11.59 -6.99
N MET A 29 -4.29 -10.37 -7.35
CA MET A 29 -2.99 -9.85 -6.95
C MET A 29 -2.84 -9.77 -5.43
N VAL A 30 -3.83 -9.20 -4.74
CA VAL A 30 -3.82 -9.07 -3.28
C VAL A 30 -3.67 -10.42 -2.59
N ASN A 31 -4.44 -11.42 -3.04
CA ASN A 31 -4.34 -12.78 -2.48
C ASN A 31 -2.96 -13.40 -2.74
N ALA A 32 -2.44 -13.28 -3.97
CA ALA A 32 -1.10 -13.78 -4.29
C ALA A 32 -0.01 -13.11 -3.45
N VAL A 33 -0.11 -11.79 -3.23
CA VAL A 33 0.84 -11.06 -2.38
C VAL A 33 0.76 -11.52 -0.94
N PHE A 34 -0.44 -11.73 -0.39
CA PHE A 34 -0.61 -12.28 0.95
C PHE A 34 0.04 -13.67 1.06
N ASP A 35 -0.18 -14.54 0.07
CA ASP A 35 0.38 -15.89 0.06
C ASP A 35 1.91 -15.92 -0.03
N GLU A 36 2.51 -14.99 -0.76
CA GLU A 36 3.97 -14.83 -0.88
C GLU A 36 4.60 -14.21 0.38
N THR A 37 3.88 -13.29 1.03
CA THR A 37 4.43 -12.42 2.07
C THR A 37 4.22 -12.97 3.48
N ALA A 38 3.05 -13.55 3.75
CA ALA A 38 2.70 -14.07 5.06
C ALA A 38 3.43 -15.39 5.34
N SER A 39 3.96 -15.55 6.55
CA SER A 39 4.46 -16.84 7.01
C SER A 39 3.33 -17.86 7.16
N GLU A 40 3.65 -19.15 7.14
CA GLU A 40 2.66 -20.22 7.38
C GLU A 40 1.93 -20.08 8.73
N LYS A 41 2.59 -19.49 9.73
CA LYS A 41 1.96 -19.16 11.02
C LYS A 41 0.95 -18.02 10.87
N GLU A 42 1.29 -16.97 10.13
CA GLU A 42 0.40 -15.83 9.90
C GLU A 42 -0.82 -16.24 9.08
N LYS A 43 -0.64 -17.01 8.00
CA LYS A 43 -1.76 -17.54 7.18
C LYS A 43 -2.80 -18.31 8.00
N LYS A 44 -2.35 -19.03 9.04
CA LYS A 44 -3.23 -19.79 9.94
C LYS A 44 -3.86 -18.96 11.06
N SER A 45 -3.17 -17.90 11.49
CA SER A 45 -3.57 -17.12 12.67
C SER A 45 -4.35 -15.86 12.34
N PHE A 46 -4.17 -15.32 11.13
CA PHE A 46 -4.88 -14.14 10.66
C PHE A 46 -6.11 -14.50 9.83
N SER A 47 -7.23 -13.88 10.15
CA SER A 47 -8.37 -13.76 9.24
C SER A 47 -8.06 -12.69 8.21
N PHE A 48 -7.69 -13.11 7.00
CA PHE A 48 -7.45 -12.24 5.85
C PHE A 48 -8.69 -12.22 4.96
N ILE A 49 -9.35 -11.06 4.88
CA ILE A 49 -10.61 -10.90 4.15
C ILE A 49 -10.40 -9.90 3.03
N VAL A 50 -10.65 -10.32 1.80
CA VAL A 50 -10.63 -9.46 0.61
C VAL A 50 -12.05 -9.36 0.08
N SER A 51 -12.62 -8.16 0.17
CA SER A 51 -13.94 -7.86 -0.41
C SER A 51 -13.91 -7.96 -1.93
N ASP A 52 -15.04 -7.77 -2.58
CA ASP A 52 -15.02 -7.54 -4.02
C ASP A 52 -14.40 -6.16 -4.29
N ILE A 53 -13.34 -6.14 -5.09
CA ILE A 53 -12.57 -4.93 -5.41
C ILE A 53 -12.35 -4.90 -6.93
N PRO A 54 -12.53 -3.75 -7.60
CA PRO A 54 -12.45 -3.68 -9.04
C PRO A 54 -11.01 -3.79 -9.54
N ASN A 55 -10.88 -4.17 -10.81
CA ASN A 55 -9.61 -4.08 -11.53
C ASN A 55 -9.09 -2.63 -11.58
N ALA A 56 -7.81 -2.47 -11.88
CA ALA A 56 -7.27 -1.15 -12.23
C ALA A 56 -6.21 -1.23 -13.32
N PHE A 57 -6.08 -0.13 -14.06
CA PHE A 57 -5.06 0.07 -15.07
C PHE A 57 -3.80 0.67 -14.45
N VAL A 58 -2.82 -0.18 -14.14
CA VAL A 58 -1.64 0.15 -13.31
C VAL A 58 -0.41 -0.61 -13.77
N ASP A 59 0.77 -0.20 -13.30
CA ASP A 59 1.98 -0.99 -13.44
C ASP A 59 2.00 -2.14 -12.44
N THR A 60 2.00 -3.38 -12.95
CA THR A 60 1.90 -4.63 -12.17
C THR A 60 2.96 -4.75 -11.10
N VAL A 61 4.21 -4.38 -11.40
CA VAL A 61 5.34 -4.54 -10.47
C VAL A 61 5.22 -3.53 -9.35
N LEU A 62 4.90 -2.29 -9.70
CA LEU A 62 4.77 -1.21 -8.73
C LEU A 62 3.57 -1.42 -7.81
N ILE A 63 2.41 -1.78 -8.35
CA ILE A 63 1.22 -1.99 -7.51
C ILE A 63 1.36 -3.24 -6.62
N LYS A 64 2.06 -4.28 -7.07
CA LYS A 64 2.42 -5.43 -6.22
C LYS A 64 3.27 -4.99 -5.02
N GLN A 65 4.20 -4.07 -5.24
CA GLN A 65 5.02 -3.49 -4.17
C GLN A 65 4.20 -2.65 -3.20
N VAL A 66 3.17 -1.91 -3.67
CA VAL A 66 2.22 -1.21 -2.79
C VAL A 66 1.52 -2.20 -1.85
N TRP A 67 0.91 -3.25 -2.42
CA TRP A 67 0.20 -4.26 -1.65
C TRP A 67 1.12 -4.98 -0.67
N SER A 68 2.32 -5.37 -1.08
CA SER A 68 3.27 -6.06 -0.20
C SER A 68 3.66 -5.19 1.00
N ASN A 69 3.92 -3.89 0.80
CA ASN A 69 4.21 -2.98 1.91
C ASN A 69 3.03 -2.80 2.87
N LEU A 70 1.81 -2.65 2.34
CA LEU A 70 0.61 -2.46 3.14
C LEU A 70 0.24 -3.72 3.93
N ILE A 71 0.28 -4.90 3.29
CA ILE A 71 -0.01 -6.19 3.92
C ILE A 71 1.04 -6.52 4.99
N ASN A 72 2.33 -6.33 4.70
CA ASN A 72 3.40 -6.49 5.70
C ASN A 72 3.18 -5.59 6.92
N ASN A 73 2.78 -4.34 6.71
CA ASN A 73 2.47 -3.43 7.80
C ASN A 73 1.27 -3.93 8.62
N GLY A 74 0.19 -4.36 7.96
CA GLY A 74 -0.99 -4.90 8.63
C GLY A 74 -0.66 -6.12 9.52
N LEU A 75 0.12 -7.07 8.98
CA LEU A 75 0.59 -8.25 9.72
C LEU A 75 1.48 -7.85 10.90
N LYS A 76 2.51 -7.04 10.63
CA LYS A 76 3.48 -6.59 11.62
C LYS A 76 2.83 -5.84 12.77
N TYR A 77 2.02 -4.82 12.51
CA TYR A 77 1.44 -3.98 13.57
C TYR A 77 0.25 -4.66 14.27
N SER A 78 -0.34 -5.68 13.67
CA SER A 78 -1.34 -6.55 14.32
C SER A 78 -0.73 -7.77 15.03
N SER A 79 0.58 -8.02 14.91
CA SER A 79 1.26 -9.20 15.48
C SER A 79 1.15 -9.34 17.01
N LYS A 80 0.90 -8.25 17.73
CA LYS A 80 0.66 -8.23 19.19
C LYS A 80 -0.82 -8.05 19.58
N SER A 81 -1.70 -7.75 18.61
CA SER A 81 -3.14 -7.58 18.87
C SER A 81 -3.82 -8.90 19.20
N LYS A 82 -4.89 -8.85 20.00
CA LYS A 82 -5.78 -10.00 20.20
C LYS A 82 -6.59 -10.31 18.94
N ILE A 83 -6.91 -9.29 18.16
CA ILE A 83 -7.66 -9.42 16.91
C ILE A 83 -6.65 -9.59 15.77
N LYS A 84 -6.52 -10.81 15.27
CA LYS A 84 -5.70 -11.14 14.10
C LYS A 84 -6.54 -11.06 12.84
N LYS A 85 -6.86 -9.84 12.42
CA LYS A 85 -7.70 -9.61 11.24
C LYS A 85 -7.11 -8.53 10.36
N ILE A 86 -7.14 -8.77 9.05
CA ILE A 86 -6.81 -7.79 8.02
C ILE A 86 -7.96 -7.79 7.01
N GLU A 87 -8.49 -6.62 6.71
CA GLU A 87 -9.57 -6.44 5.74
C GLU A 87 -9.10 -5.58 4.59
N ILE A 88 -9.30 -6.05 3.38
CA ILE A 88 -9.09 -5.29 2.15
C ILE A 88 -10.44 -5.02 1.51
N GLY A 89 -10.63 -3.80 1.07
CA GLY A 89 -11.86 -3.38 0.44
C GLY A 89 -11.67 -2.18 -0.47
N TYR A 90 -12.82 -1.72 -0.95
CA TYR A 90 -12.93 -0.69 -1.95
C TYR A 90 -14.01 0.31 -1.53
N LEU A 91 -13.79 1.57 -1.87
CA LEU A 91 -14.78 2.64 -1.80
C LEU A 91 -14.87 3.25 -3.19
N GLU A 92 -16.09 3.37 -3.70
CA GLU A 92 -16.34 4.01 -4.96
C GLU A 92 -16.42 5.53 -4.79
N ASP A 93 -15.70 6.26 -5.62
CA ASP A 93 -15.82 7.70 -5.80
C ASP A 93 -16.07 8.03 -7.28
N GLU A 94 -16.57 9.22 -7.61
CA GLU A 94 -16.88 9.58 -8.99
C GLU A 94 -15.64 9.65 -9.88
N LEU A 95 -14.52 10.13 -9.34
CA LEU A 95 -13.29 10.38 -10.11
C LEU A 95 -12.20 9.34 -9.85
N GLU A 96 -12.25 8.68 -8.69
CA GLU A 96 -11.20 7.80 -8.22
C GLU A 96 -11.74 6.43 -7.77
N SER A 97 -10.90 5.41 -7.97
CA SER A 97 -11.03 4.09 -7.38
C SER A 97 -10.24 4.06 -6.08
N ILE A 98 -10.90 3.92 -4.93
CA ILE A 98 -10.24 3.98 -3.61
C ILE A 98 -10.14 2.58 -3.03
N TYR A 99 -8.91 2.09 -2.88
CA TYR A 99 -8.61 0.82 -2.22
C TYR A 99 -8.18 1.08 -0.78
N PHE A 100 -8.49 0.16 0.12
CA PHE A 100 -8.01 0.24 1.48
C PHE A 100 -7.58 -1.10 2.04
N ILE A 101 -6.69 -1.03 3.03
CA ILE A 101 -6.40 -2.10 3.97
C ILE A 101 -6.70 -1.61 5.38
N LYS A 102 -7.34 -2.45 6.18
CA LYS A 102 -7.63 -2.21 7.59
C LYS A 102 -7.00 -3.30 8.42
N ASP A 103 -6.24 -2.88 9.43
CA ASP A 103 -5.68 -3.73 10.45
C ASP A 103 -6.32 -3.41 11.82
N TYR A 104 -6.15 -4.30 12.76
CA TYR A 104 -6.66 -4.17 14.14
C TYR A 104 -5.51 -4.16 15.14
N GLY A 105 -4.38 -3.58 14.71
CA GLY A 105 -3.12 -3.57 15.41
C GLY A 105 -2.92 -2.38 16.34
N ALA A 106 -1.65 -1.99 16.49
CA ALA A 106 -1.23 -0.91 17.38
C ALA A 106 -1.83 0.47 17.02
N GLY A 107 -2.29 0.67 15.78
CA GLY A 107 -2.77 1.96 15.30
C GLY A 107 -1.69 3.04 15.37
N PHE A 108 -2.09 4.32 15.40
CA PHE A 108 -1.19 5.45 15.57
C PHE A 108 -1.92 6.66 16.16
N ASP A 109 -1.17 7.63 16.70
CA ASP A 109 -1.75 8.89 17.16
C ASP A 109 -2.12 9.77 15.95
N PRO A 110 -3.40 10.17 15.79
CA PRO A 110 -3.89 10.94 14.64
C PRO A 110 -3.09 12.20 14.34
N LYS A 111 -2.43 12.82 15.35
CA LYS A 111 -1.58 14.01 15.15
C LYS A 111 -0.40 13.77 14.21
N TYR A 112 -0.02 12.51 14.00
CA TYR A 112 1.06 12.11 13.11
C TYR A 112 0.59 11.63 11.73
N LYS A 113 -0.71 11.70 11.41
CA LYS A 113 -1.27 11.28 10.12
C LYS A 113 -0.50 11.86 8.92
N ASN A 114 -0.12 13.13 8.99
CA ASN A 114 0.60 13.83 7.93
C ASN A 114 2.07 13.40 7.79
N LYS A 115 2.63 12.66 8.76
CA LYS A 115 4.02 12.20 8.77
C LYS A 115 4.17 10.72 8.42
N LEU A 116 3.07 9.97 8.31
CA LEU A 116 3.08 8.52 8.06
C LEU A 116 3.80 8.11 6.77
N PHE A 117 3.69 8.95 5.74
CA PHE A 117 4.21 8.67 4.41
C PHE A 117 5.59 9.32 4.16
N THR A 118 6.12 10.05 5.14
CA THR A 118 7.48 10.60 5.05
C THR A 118 8.50 9.49 5.30
N ALA A 119 9.49 9.37 4.41
CA ALA A 119 10.55 8.37 4.57
C ALA A 119 11.27 8.51 5.92
N PHE A 120 11.62 7.38 6.52
CA PHE A 120 12.32 7.27 7.81
C PHE A 120 11.54 7.77 9.02
N GLN A 121 10.27 8.17 8.86
CA GLN A 121 9.40 8.44 10.01
C GLN A 121 8.88 7.12 10.58
N ARG A 122 9.07 6.95 11.89
CA ARG A 122 8.57 5.81 12.65
C ARG A 122 7.74 6.34 13.81
N LEU A 123 6.51 5.84 13.93
CA LEU A 123 5.61 6.23 15.01
C LEU A 123 5.67 5.28 16.20
N HIS A 124 6.18 4.06 15.97
CA HIS A 124 6.40 3.06 17.00
C HIS A 124 7.90 2.85 17.21
N LYS A 125 8.27 2.51 18.44
CA LYS A 125 9.67 2.29 18.80
C LYS A 125 10.23 1.05 18.12
N VAL A 126 11.55 1.00 17.96
CA VAL A 126 12.22 -0.10 17.25
C VAL A 126 12.06 -1.42 17.98
N GLU A 127 12.04 -1.35 19.30
CA GLU A 127 11.88 -2.48 20.20
C GLU A 127 10.45 -3.07 20.12
N GLU A 128 9.49 -2.30 19.61
CA GLU A 128 8.11 -2.73 19.47
C GLU A 128 7.84 -3.37 18.11
N PHE A 129 8.37 -2.79 17.02
CA PHE A 129 8.22 -3.28 15.65
C PHE A 129 9.43 -2.94 14.78
N GLU A 130 9.98 -3.95 14.09
CA GLU A 130 11.11 -3.77 13.18
C GLU A 130 10.74 -3.05 11.87
N GLY A 131 11.74 -2.44 11.22
CA GLY A 131 11.61 -1.82 9.89
C GLY A 131 12.38 -0.51 9.74
N THR A 132 12.61 -0.13 8.48
CA THR A 132 13.37 1.07 8.09
C THR A 132 12.53 2.35 8.10
N GLY A 133 11.20 2.24 8.15
CA GLY A 133 10.28 3.38 8.01
C GLY A 133 10.15 3.88 6.57
N VAL A 134 10.58 3.09 5.57
CA VAL A 134 10.55 3.51 4.16
C VAL A 134 9.32 2.98 3.41
N GLY A 135 8.69 1.89 3.87
CA GLY A 135 7.62 1.21 3.14
C GLY A 135 6.42 2.10 2.76
N LEU A 136 5.93 2.94 3.67
CA LEU A 136 4.83 3.86 3.35
C LEU A 136 5.26 5.01 2.42
N ALA A 137 6.52 5.42 2.45
CA ALA A 137 7.05 6.39 1.49
C ALA A 137 7.15 5.80 0.08
N ILE A 138 7.48 4.50 -0.03
CA ILE A 138 7.43 3.76 -1.30
C ILE A 138 5.99 3.71 -1.81
N VAL A 139 5.03 3.35 -0.95
CA VAL A 139 3.60 3.34 -1.29
C VAL A 139 3.17 4.70 -1.84
N GLN A 140 3.46 5.78 -1.10
CA GLN A 140 3.12 7.14 -1.53
C GLN A 140 3.73 7.48 -2.90
N ARG A 141 5.01 7.20 -3.10
CA ARG A 141 5.70 7.52 -4.35
C ARG A 141 5.09 6.76 -5.53
N ILE A 142 4.81 5.47 -5.37
CA ILE A 142 4.21 4.65 -6.42
C ILE A 142 2.80 5.15 -6.77
N ILE A 143 1.98 5.43 -5.77
CA ILE A 143 0.61 5.88 -5.99
C ILE A 143 0.59 7.28 -6.65
N HIS A 144 1.46 8.19 -6.23
CA HIS A 144 1.60 9.49 -6.89
C HIS A 144 2.05 9.35 -8.36
N ARG A 145 2.88 8.36 -8.70
CA ARG A 145 3.23 8.09 -10.11
C ARG A 145 2.04 7.63 -10.94
N HIS A 146 1.05 7.00 -10.32
CA HIS A 146 -0.23 6.64 -10.94
C HIS A 146 -1.28 7.76 -10.81
N ASN A 147 -0.84 8.99 -10.49
CA ASN A 147 -1.69 10.17 -10.29
C ASN A 147 -2.76 10.00 -9.20
N GLY A 148 -2.54 9.08 -8.26
CA GLY A 148 -3.39 8.86 -7.10
C GLY A 148 -2.89 9.60 -5.86
N ARG A 149 -3.56 9.36 -4.74
CA ARG A 149 -3.18 9.88 -3.41
C ARG A 149 -3.27 8.78 -2.35
N VAL A 150 -2.61 9.02 -1.22
CA VAL A 150 -2.59 8.09 -0.08
C VAL A 150 -2.98 8.83 1.20
N TRP A 151 -3.67 8.14 2.10
CA TRP A 151 -3.98 8.64 3.43
C TRP A 151 -4.23 7.49 4.39
N ALA A 152 -4.38 7.80 5.67
CA ALA A 152 -4.69 6.79 6.67
C ALA A 152 -5.56 7.37 7.78
N ASP A 153 -6.38 6.53 8.38
CA ASP A 153 -7.11 6.79 9.62
C ASP A 153 -6.70 5.73 10.64
N GLY A 154 -6.65 6.08 11.92
CA GLY A 154 -6.25 5.13 12.94
C GLY A 154 -6.28 5.75 14.31
N GLU A 155 -6.31 4.88 15.32
CA GLU A 155 -6.31 5.27 16.72
C GLU A 155 -5.45 4.30 17.50
N LEU A 156 -4.71 4.81 18.49
CA LEU A 156 -3.80 4.01 19.29
C LEU A 156 -4.53 2.81 19.92
N ASN A 157 -4.00 1.61 19.69
CA ASN A 157 -4.53 0.32 20.14
C ASN A 157 -5.87 -0.13 19.51
N ASN A 158 -6.42 0.63 18.56
CA ASN A 158 -7.67 0.31 17.87
C ASN A 158 -7.46 -0.02 16.37
N GLY A 159 -6.20 -0.13 15.95
CA GLY A 159 -5.81 -0.41 14.57
C GLY A 159 -5.73 0.83 13.68
N ALA A 160 -5.51 0.56 12.40
CA ALA A 160 -5.39 1.59 11.38
C ALA A 160 -6.03 1.12 10.07
N LYS A 161 -6.40 2.09 9.25
CA LYS A 161 -6.92 1.91 7.91
C LYS A 161 -6.13 2.79 6.98
N PHE A 162 -5.41 2.17 6.05
CA PHE A 162 -4.62 2.87 5.04
C PHE A 162 -5.36 2.80 3.71
N TYR A 163 -5.35 3.90 3.00
CA TYR A 163 -6.06 4.09 1.74
C TYR A 163 -5.10 4.55 0.66
N PHE A 164 -5.39 4.14 -0.57
CA PHE A 164 -4.85 4.77 -1.75
C PHE A 164 -5.92 4.90 -2.83
N SER A 165 -5.84 5.96 -3.62
CA SER A 165 -6.69 6.17 -4.79
C SER A 165 -5.93 5.89 -6.09
N LEU A 166 -6.68 5.53 -7.13
CA LEU A 166 -6.23 5.48 -8.51
C LEU A 166 -7.29 6.18 -9.38
N PRO A 167 -6.92 7.01 -10.36
CA PRO A 167 -7.91 7.64 -11.24
C PRO A 167 -8.70 6.59 -12.04
N LYS A 168 -10.02 6.76 -12.16
CA LYS A 168 -10.87 5.86 -12.97
C LYS A 168 -10.60 5.95 -14.48
N ASN A 169 -10.07 7.08 -14.93
CA ASN A 169 -9.90 7.41 -16.36
C ASN A 169 -8.44 7.29 -16.85
N ALA A 170 -7.70 6.25 -16.44
CA ALA A 170 -6.39 5.98 -17.04
C ALA A 170 -6.48 5.48 -18.50
N SER A 171 -7.69 5.35 -19.04
CA SER A 171 -8.03 5.15 -20.46
C SER A 171 -8.32 6.45 -21.24
N GLY A 172 -8.08 7.64 -20.65
CA GLY A 172 -8.24 8.93 -21.31
C GLY A 172 -6.96 9.43 -21.97
N ASN A 173 -6.85 9.24 -23.29
CA ASN A 173 -5.95 9.96 -24.22
C ASN A 173 -4.48 10.15 -23.79
N PHE A 174 -3.65 9.13 -24.04
CA PHE A 174 -2.30 9.42 -24.49
C PHE A 174 -2.39 9.85 -25.96
N THR A 175 -2.66 11.14 -26.22
CA THR A 175 -2.36 11.71 -27.54
C THR A 175 -0.86 11.59 -27.74
N THR A 176 -0.46 10.71 -28.65
CA THR A 176 0.90 10.71 -29.19
C THR A 176 1.18 12.10 -29.79
N PRO A 177 2.40 12.65 -29.69
CA PRO A 177 2.75 13.93 -30.31
C PRO A 177 2.72 13.94 -31.85
N ALA A 178 1.97 13.03 -32.50
CA ALA A 178 1.90 12.89 -33.96
C ALA A 178 0.69 13.61 -34.60
N ASP A 179 -0.26 14.13 -33.81
CA ASP A 179 -1.52 14.71 -34.32
C ASP A 179 -1.60 16.24 -34.27
N VAL A 180 -0.47 16.95 -34.20
CA VAL A 180 -0.42 18.39 -34.45
C VAL A 180 0.21 18.61 -35.83
N ILE A 181 -0.64 18.66 -36.85
CA ILE A 181 -0.32 19.26 -38.15
C ILE A 181 -0.44 20.77 -38.03
#